data_AF-A0A1G6F4E5-F1
#
_entry.id   AF-A0A1G6F4E5-F1
#
_cell.length_a   1.000
_cell.length_b   1.000
_cell.length_c   1.000
_cell.angle_alpha   90.00
_cell.angle_beta   90.00
_cell.angle_gamma   90.00
#
_symmetry.space_group_name_H-M   'P 1'
#
loop_
_entity.id
_entity.type
_entity.pdbx_description
1 polymer ?
#
loop_
_entity_poly.entity_id
_entity_poly.type
_entity_poly.pdbx_seq_one_letter_code
_entity_poly.pdbx_strand_id
1 'polypeptide(L)'
;MPRVNLAITQELYDQIEKAAKKEKVTVNYYICDMLEERFGKRTVYDYTLAINNMIAEAKTMKAEFVLADLPTFAGVNDVLIEYEIKESPAQVRSRLGKMFTEAVKKGNAKGIERAVIERNGVEEFKSASRAAVYCNKLYKQKKNSK
;
A
#
# COMPACT_ATOMS: atom_id res chain seq x y z
N MET A 1 -14.08 -13.60 0.96
CA MET A 1 -13.41 -14.02 -0.29
C MET A 1 -14.01 -15.35 -0.72
N PRO A 2 -14.30 -15.54 -2.00
CA PRO A 2 -14.61 -16.86 -2.55
C PRO A 2 -13.48 -17.83 -2.19
N ARG A 3 -13.82 -19.08 -1.86
CA ARG A 3 -12.85 -20.15 -1.55
C ARG A 3 -12.93 -21.20 -2.64
N VAL A 4 -11.76 -21.66 -3.09
CA VAL A 4 -11.63 -22.75 -4.05
C VAL A 4 -10.98 -23.92 -3.30
N ASN A 5 -11.64 -25.07 -3.28
CA ASN A 5 -11.11 -26.32 -2.74
C ASN A 5 -10.81 -27.24 -3.93
N LEU A 6 -9.55 -27.66 -4.07
CA LEU A 6 -9.08 -28.51 -5.17
C LEU A 6 -8.61 -29.85 -4.62
N ALA A 7 -9.05 -30.94 -5.25
CA ALA A 7 -8.46 -32.26 -5.09
C ALA A 7 -7.58 -32.53 -6.30
N ILE A 8 -6.29 -32.75 -6.06
CA ILE A 8 -5.29 -33.05 -7.10
C ILE A 8 -4.47 -34.28 -6.69
N THR A 9 -3.86 -34.94 -7.67
CA THR A 9 -2.93 -36.06 -7.42
C THR A 9 -1.70 -35.59 -6.65
N GLN A 10 -1.10 -36.45 -5.81
CA GLN A 10 0.13 -36.14 -5.08
C GLN A 10 1.27 -35.72 -6.01
N GLU A 11 1.44 -36.40 -7.15
CA GLU A 11 2.49 -36.07 -8.13
C GLU A 11 2.38 -34.63 -8.65
N LEU A 12 1.17 -34.18 -8.98
CA LEU A 12 0.92 -32.81 -9.41
C LEU A 12 1.18 -31.82 -8.27
N TYR A 13 0.78 -32.15 -7.04
CA TYR A 13 1.06 -31.30 -5.87
C TYR A 13 2.57 -31.11 -5.68
N ASP A 14 3.36 -32.18 -5.78
CA ASP A 14 4.82 -32.13 -5.59
C ASP A 14 5.51 -31.25 -6.65
N GLN A 15 5.02 -31.29 -7.90
CA GLN A 15 5.51 -30.41 -8.96
C GLN A 15 5.20 -28.93 -8.66
N ILE A 16 3.98 -28.63 -8.20
CA ILE A 16 3.57 -27.28 -7.80
C ILE A 16 4.40 -26.80 -6.61
N GLU A 17 4.61 -27.66 -5.61
CA GLU A 17 5.40 -27.34 -4.42
C GLU A 17 6.85 -27.02 -4.78
N LYS A 18 7.45 -27.78 -5.70
CA LYS A 18 8.80 -27.52 -6.21
C LYS A 18 8.90 -26.17 -6.92
N ALA A 19 7.90 -25.81 -7.73
CA ALA A 19 7.85 -24.52 -8.40
C ALA A 19 7.68 -23.37 -7.40
N ALA A 20 6.75 -23.50 -6.44
CA ALA A 20 6.54 -22.51 -5.39
C ALA A 20 7.82 -22.28 -4.53
N LYS A 21 8.55 -23.35 -4.19
CA LYS A 21 9.84 -23.27 -3.47
C LYS A 21 10.89 -22.51 -4.27
N LYS A 22 10.97 -22.70 -5.59
CA LYS A 22 11.90 -21.98 -6.48
C LYS A 22 11.66 -20.47 -6.44
N GLU A 23 10.39 -20.06 -6.33
CA GLU A 23 9.98 -18.66 -6.24
C GLU A 23 9.89 -18.13 -4.80
N LYS A 24 10.21 -18.97 -3.81
CA LYS A 24 10.17 -18.65 -2.37
C LYS A 24 8.78 -18.24 -1.88
N VAL A 25 7.73 -18.85 -2.43
CA VAL A 25 6.32 -18.63 -2.05
C VAL A 25 5.66 -19.93 -1.59
N THR A 26 4.47 -19.83 -0.98
CA THR A 26 3.68 -21.01 -0.59
C THR A 26 2.90 -21.57 -1.78
N VAL A 27 2.54 -22.85 -1.73
CA VAL A 27 1.70 -23.51 -2.76
C VAL A 27 0.40 -22.74 -3.01
N ASN A 28 -0.28 -22.29 -1.95
CA ASN A 28 -1.51 -21.51 -2.10
C ASN A 28 -1.27 -20.18 -2.84
N TYR A 29 -0.19 -19.46 -2.52
CA TYR A 29 0.11 -18.20 -3.20
C TYR A 29 0.44 -18.45 -4.68
N TYR A 30 1.24 -19.47 -4.96
CA TYR A 30 1.61 -19.85 -6.32
C TYR A 30 0.39 -20.25 -7.17
N ILE A 31 -0.55 -21.02 -6.60
CA ILE A 31 -1.80 -21.38 -7.29
C ILE A 31 -2.67 -20.13 -7.52
N CYS A 32 -2.80 -19.25 -6.54
CA CYS A 32 -3.54 -18.01 -6.71
C CYS A 32 -2.94 -17.14 -7.83
N ASP A 33 -1.62 -16.98 -7.86
CA ASP A 33 -0.91 -16.21 -8.88
C ASP A 33 -1.14 -16.79 -10.29
N MET A 34 -1.04 -18.11 -10.46
CA MET A 34 -1.38 -18.78 -11.72
C MET A 34 -2.84 -18.59 -12.14
N LEU A 35 -3.78 -18.61 -11.18
CA LEU A 35 -5.19 -18.37 -11.45
C LEU A 35 -5.45 -16.91 -11.84
N GLU A 36 -4.73 -15.98 -11.22
CA GLU A 36 -4.78 -14.55 -11.57
C GLU A 36 -4.17 -14.28 -12.94
N GLU A 37 -3.05 -14.91 -13.30
CA GLU A 37 -2.45 -14.81 -14.64
C GLU A 37 -3.41 -15.34 -15.72
N ARG A 38 -4.07 -16.48 -15.45
CA ARG A 38 -4.88 -17.18 -16.45
C ARG A 38 -6.32 -16.68 -16.57
N PHE A 39 -6.92 -16.28 -15.45
CA PHE A 39 -8.34 -15.89 -15.38
C PHE A 39 -8.54 -14.44 -14.95
N GLY A 40 -7.46 -13.74 -14.57
CA GLY A 40 -7.49 -12.30 -14.37
C GLY A 40 -7.92 -11.61 -15.67
N LYS A 41 -9.14 -11.08 -15.69
CA LYS A 41 -9.53 -10.12 -16.71
C LYS A 41 -8.93 -8.77 -16.36
N ARG A 42 -7.98 -8.30 -17.20
CA ARG A 42 -7.61 -6.90 -17.47
C ARG A 42 -7.07 -6.07 -16.29
N THR A 43 -5.98 -5.35 -16.56
CA THR A 43 -5.50 -4.18 -15.80
C THR A 43 -5.66 -4.29 -14.29
N VAL A 44 -4.72 -4.96 -13.62
CA VAL A 44 -4.60 -4.91 -12.17
C VAL A 44 -4.15 -3.51 -11.73
N TYR A 45 -4.60 -3.08 -10.55
CA TYR A 45 -4.14 -1.82 -9.97
C TYR A 45 -2.66 -1.95 -9.62
N ASP A 46 -1.80 -1.11 -10.22
CA ASP A 46 -0.36 -1.14 -9.93
C ASP A 46 -0.06 -0.45 -8.59
N TYR A 47 -0.12 -1.25 -7.52
CA TYR A 47 0.18 -0.80 -6.16
C TYR A 47 1.63 -0.34 -5.99
N THR A 48 2.56 -0.90 -6.76
CA THR A 48 3.99 -0.55 -6.68
C THR A 48 4.22 0.85 -7.21
N LEU A 49 3.70 1.12 -8.40
CA LEU A 49 3.73 2.45 -9.03
C LEU A 49 3.02 3.47 -8.14
N ALA A 50 1.82 3.15 -7.67
CA ALA A 50 1.05 4.04 -6.81
C ALA A 50 1.79 4.42 -5.52
N ILE A 51 2.45 3.46 -4.85
CA ILE A 51 3.23 3.76 -3.64
C ILE A 51 4.45 4.61 -3.93
N ASN A 52 5.16 4.35 -5.02
CA ASN A 52 6.30 5.17 -5.42
C ASN A 52 5.88 6.62 -5.72
N ASN A 53 4.75 6.80 -6.40
CA ASN A 53 4.18 8.12 -6.68
C ASN A 53 3.76 8.82 -5.38
N MET A 54 3.04 8.14 -4.49
CA MET A 54 2.67 8.71 -3.18
C MET A 54 3.89 9.15 -2.36
N ILE A 55 4.99 8.39 -2.38
CA ILE A 55 6.23 8.76 -1.69
C ILE A 55 6.87 9.98 -2.35
N ALA A 56 6.85 10.08 -3.68
CA ALA A 56 7.35 11.24 -4.42
C ALA A 56 6.51 12.50 -4.10
N GLU A 57 5.19 12.39 -4.15
CA GLU A 57 4.24 13.45 -3.78
C GLU A 57 4.47 13.92 -2.34
N ALA A 58 4.56 12.98 -1.39
CA ALA A 58 4.82 13.27 0.02
C ALA A 58 6.11 14.09 0.25
N LYS A 59 7.16 13.87 -0.55
CA LYS A 59 8.41 14.65 -0.46
C LYS A 59 8.24 16.10 -0.88
N THR A 60 7.27 16.40 -1.74
CA THR A 60 6.97 17.77 -2.18
C THR A 60 6.09 18.54 -1.19
N MET A 61 5.47 17.83 -0.23
CA MET A 61 4.59 18.43 0.77
C MET A 61 5.35 19.38 1.69
N LYS A 62 4.88 20.62 1.76
CA LYS A 62 5.46 21.72 2.57
C LYS A 62 4.88 21.82 3.98
N ALA A 63 3.77 21.12 4.23
CA ALA A 63 3.05 21.11 5.49
C ALA A 63 2.74 19.67 5.92
N GLU A 64 2.15 19.52 7.10
CA GLU A 64 1.52 18.26 7.49
C GLU A 64 0.41 17.89 6.51
N PHE A 65 0.24 16.60 6.28
CA PHE A 65 -0.72 16.07 5.32
C PHE A 65 -1.30 14.74 5.78
N VAL A 66 -2.49 14.42 5.31
CA VAL A 66 -3.08 13.08 5.35
C VAL A 66 -2.93 12.42 3.98
N LEU A 67 -3.11 11.10 3.90
CA LEU A 67 -2.99 10.41 2.60
C LEU A 67 -3.98 10.94 1.57
N ALA A 68 -5.15 11.42 1.98
CA ALA A 68 -6.14 12.03 1.08
C ALA A 68 -5.66 13.31 0.38
N ASP A 69 -4.60 13.96 0.89
CA ASP A 69 -4.00 15.13 0.25
C ASP A 69 -3.04 14.76 -0.89
N LEU A 70 -2.68 13.48 -1.01
CA LEU A 70 -1.80 12.98 -2.06
C LEU A 70 -2.61 12.69 -3.33
N PRO A 71 -2.27 13.33 -4.49
CA PRO A 71 -3.01 13.15 -5.74
C PRO A 71 -3.23 11.68 -6.12
N THR A 72 -2.20 10.83 -5.98
CA THR A 72 -2.32 9.40 -6.30
C THR A 72 -3.36 8.69 -5.42
N PHE A 73 -3.50 9.05 -4.15
CA PHE A 73 -4.45 8.44 -3.24
C PHE A 73 -5.88 8.99 -3.41
N ALA A 74 -6.00 10.28 -3.70
CA ALA A 74 -7.28 10.94 -3.99
C ALA A 74 -7.89 10.36 -5.28
N GLY A 75 -7.07 10.25 -6.35
CA GLY A 75 -7.45 9.83 -7.70
C GLY A 75 -7.66 8.33 -7.90
N VAL A 76 -7.60 7.50 -6.84
CA VAL A 76 -7.83 6.05 -6.93
C VAL A 76 -9.12 5.71 -7.67
N ASN A 77 -10.20 6.45 -7.43
CA ASN A 77 -11.48 6.20 -8.07
C ASN A 77 -11.42 6.40 -9.59
N ASP A 78 -10.68 7.43 -10.03
CA ASP A 78 -10.58 7.78 -11.45
C ASP A 78 -9.77 6.72 -12.20
N VAL A 79 -8.65 6.26 -11.62
CA VAL A 79 -7.84 5.15 -12.16
C VAL A 79 -8.65 3.86 -12.28
N LEU A 80 -9.47 3.53 -11.27
CA LEU A 80 -10.29 2.32 -11.31
C LEU A 80 -11.35 2.38 -12.42
N ILE A 81 -11.96 3.55 -12.64
CA ILE A 81 -12.93 3.77 -13.70
C ILE A 81 -12.25 3.72 -15.08
N GLU A 82 -11.14 4.44 -15.25
CA GLU A 82 -10.42 4.57 -16.52
C GLU A 82 -9.93 3.21 -17.04
N TYR A 83 -9.41 2.36 -16.16
CA TYR A 83 -8.84 1.07 -16.52
C TYR A 83 -9.80 -0.12 -16.35
N GLU A 84 -11.09 0.15 -16.11
CA GLU A 84 -12.14 -0.86 -15.88
C GLU A 84 -11.79 -1.88 -14.77
N ILE A 85 -11.06 -1.43 -13.74
CA ILE A 85 -10.55 -2.31 -12.68
C ILE A 85 -11.67 -2.65 -11.72
N LYS A 86 -11.93 -3.95 -11.53
CA LYS A 86 -13.01 -4.46 -10.67
C LYS A 86 -12.64 -4.54 -9.19
N GLU A 87 -11.92 -3.56 -8.67
CA GLU A 87 -11.66 -3.40 -7.24
C GLU A 87 -12.49 -2.23 -6.67
N SER A 88 -12.91 -2.33 -5.40
CA SER A 88 -13.56 -1.20 -4.75
C SER A 88 -12.55 -0.10 -4.44
N PRO A 89 -12.86 1.19 -4.70
CA PRO A 89 -12.00 2.31 -4.30
C PRO A 89 -11.63 2.27 -2.81
N ALA A 90 -12.54 1.83 -1.94
CA ALA A 90 -12.30 1.69 -0.51
C ALA A 90 -11.27 0.59 -0.20
N GLN A 91 -11.29 -0.52 -0.92
CA GLN A 91 -10.33 -1.61 -0.75
C GLN A 91 -8.93 -1.19 -1.19
N VAL A 92 -8.81 -0.54 -2.35
CA VAL A 92 -7.54 -0.04 -2.88
C VAL A 92 -6.93 1.00 -1.94
N ARG A 93 -7.72 2.00 -1.50
CA ARG A 93 -7.28 3.00 -0.53
C ARG A 93 -6.84 2.38 0.81
N SER A 94 -7.54 1.35 1.28
CA SER A 94 -7.14 0.63 2.51
C SER A 94 -5.78 -0.06 2.34
N ARG A 95 -5.54 -0.71 1.20
CA ARG A 95 -4.25 -1.36 0.89
C ARG A 95 -3.12 -0.34 0.77
N LEU A 96 -3.33 0.72 -0.01
CA LEU A 96 -2.35 1.81 -0.17
C LEU A 96 -2.00 2.45 1.17
N GLY A 97 -2.99 2.72 2.03
CA GLY A 97 -2.74 3.29 3.35
C GLY A 97 -1.87 2.40 4.25
N LYS A 98 -2.10 1.09 4.22
CA LYS A 98 -1.26 0.11 4.93
C LYS A 98 0.16 0.07 4.37
N MET A 99 0.29 -0.02 3.05
CA MET A 99 1.60 -0.08 2.37
C MET A 99 2.41 1.19 2.63
N PHE A 100 1.80 2.37 2.55
CA PHE A 100 2.48 3.64 2.81
C PHE A 100 2.93 3.75 4.27
N THR A 101 2.06 3.36 5.21
CA THR A 101 2.41 3.35 6.64
C THR A 101 3.60 2.44 6.93
N GLU A 102 3.61 1.24 6.35
CA GLU A 102 4.73 0.31 6.46
C GLU A 102 6.00 0.85 5.80
N ALA A 103 5.89 1.52 4.64
CA ALA A 103 7.02 2.16 3.98
C ALA A 103 7.64 3.28 4.82
N VAL A 104 6.83 4.07 5.52
CA VAL A 104 7.29 5.08 6.49
C VAL A 104 7.96 4.40 7.69
N LYS A 105 7.32 3.39 8.28
CA LYS A 105 7.83 2.67 9.46
C LYS A 105 9.18 1.97 9.21
N LYS A 106 9.35 1.39 8.01
CA LYS A 106 10.59 0.71 7.60
C LYS A 106 11.68 1.66 7.07
N GLY A 107 11.39 2.96 6.97
CA GLY A 107 12.35 3.96 6.46
C GLY A 107 12.52 3.95 4.93
N ASN A 108 11.66 3.24 4.19
CA ASN A 108 11.66 3.24 2.72
C ASN A 108 11.19 4.59 2.16
N ALA A 109 10.23 5.25 2.84
CA ALA A 109 9.82 6.62 2.56
C ALA A 109 10.77 7.64 3.23
N LYS A 110 12.04 7.66 2.80
CA LYS A 110 13.07 8.54 3.39
C LYS A 110 12.62 9.99 3.46
N GLY A 111 12.71 10.58 4.65
CA GLY A 111 12.35 11.97 4.91
C GLY A 111 10.87 12.19 5.28
N ILE A 112 10.04 11.15 5.29
CA ILE A 112 8.63 11.24 5.71
C ILE A 112 8.47 10.58 7.08
N GLU A 113 7.73 11.20 7.99
CA GLU A 113 7.41 10.69 9.32
C GLU A 113 5.94 10.88 9.65
N ARG A 114 5.41 10.09 10.58
CA ARG A 114 4.13 10.43 11.22
C ARG A 114 4.31 11.67 12.08
N ALA A 115 3.37 12.60 11.96
CA ALA A 115 3.32 13.75 12.84
C ALA A 115 2.98 13.28 14.27
N VAL A 116 3.61 13.91 15.24
CA VAL A 116 3.37 13.70 16.67
C VAL A 116 2.84 15.00 17.27
N ILE A 117 1.98 14.88 18.27
CA ILE A 117 1.51 15.97 19.12
C ILE A 117 1.83 15.60 20.56
N GLU A 118 2.20 16.59 21.34
CA GLU A 118 2.33 16.41 22.79
C GLU A 118 0.97 16.62 23.43
N ARG A 119 0.49 15.62 24.18
CA ARG A 119 -0.69 15.72 25.03
C ARG A 119 -0.32 15.27 26.42
N ASN A 120 -0.49 16.15 27.40
CA ASN A 120 -0.20 15.87 28.81
C ASN A 120 1.23 15.34 29.07
N GLY A 121 2.24 15.87 28.35
CA GLY A 121 3.64 15.44 28.49
C GLY A 121 3.98 14.12 27.83
N VAL A 122 3.07 13.54 27.02
CA VAL A 122 3.29 12.32 26.25
C VAL A 122 3.21 12.62 24.76
N GLU A 123 4.20 12.17 23.99
CA GLU A 123 4.16 12.23 22.53
C GLU A 123 3.16 11.19 21.99
N GLU A 124 2.08 11.67 21.38
CA GLU A 124 1.09 10.83 20.72
C GLU A 124 1.12 11.07 19.20
N PHE A 125 0.84 10.03 18.41
CA PHE A 125 0.69 10.22 16.98
C PHE A 125 -0.52 11.09 16.64
N LYS A 126 -0.29 12.12 15.83
CA LYS A 126 -1.34 13.02 15.36
C LYS A 126 -2.29 12.28 14.43
N SER A 127 -3.58 12.54 14.62
CA SER A 127 -4.64 12.14 13.70
C SER A 127 -5.58 13.30 13.43
N ALA A 128 -6.07 13.39 12.20
CA ALA A 128 -7.07 14.36 11.78
C ALA A 128 -8.29 13.57 11.30
N SER A 129 -9.43 13.71 12.00
CA SER A 129 -10.67 12.99 11.66
C SER A 129 -10.46 11.47 11.45
N ARG A 130 -9.68 10.83 12.34
CA ARG A 130 -9.26 9.40 12.30
C ARG A 130 -8.23 9.04 11.22
N ALA A 131 -7.81 9.95 10.36
CA ALA A 131 -6.72 9.73 9.41
C ALA A 131 -5.36 10.00 10.07
N ALA A 132 -4.36 9.17 9.74
CA ALA A 132 -2.98 9.40 10.17
C ALA A 132 -2.41 10.64 9.48
N VAL A 133 -1.76 11.51 10.27
CA VAL A 133 -1.09 12.71 9.76
C VAL A 133 0.40 12.42 9.61
N TYR A 134 0.97 12.88 8.50
CA TYR A 134 2.37 12.73 8.13
C TYR A 134 3.01 14.10 7.90
N CYS A 135 4.33 14.16 7.95
CA CYS A 135 5.10 15.35 7.68
C CYS A 135 6.43 14.99 7.02
N ASN A 136 6.97 15.94 6.26
CA ASN A 136 8.32 15.84 5.72
C ASN A 136 9.33 16.41 6.75
N LYS A 137 10.30 15.60 7.18
CA LYS A 137 11.33 15.98 8.17
C LYS A 137 12.05 17.27 7.80
N LEU A 138 12.39 17.45 6.52
CA LEU A 138 13.13 18.61 6.03
C LEU A 138 12.34 19.91 6.22
N TYR A 139 11.02 19.84 6.12
CA TYR A 139 10.14 20.99 6.34
C TYR A 139 9.79 21.18 7.82
N LYS A 140 9.67 20.10 8.60
CA LYS A 140 9.47 20.16 10.06
C LYS A 140 10.62 20.90 10.75
N GLN A 141 11.87 20.64 10.35
CA GLN A 141 13.05 21.33 10.89
C GLN A 141 13.03 22.83 10.58
N LYS A 142 12.71 23.24 9.34
CA LYS A 142 12.62 24.68 8.97
C LYS A 142 11.57 25.47 9.76
N LYS A 143 10.54 24.81 10.30
CA LYS A 143 9.46 25.48 11.05
C LYS A 143 9.79 25.66 12.54
N ASN A 144 10.67 24.82 13.09
CA ASN A 144 11.17 24.94 14.47
C ASN A 144 12.43 25.80 14.59
N SER A 145 13.02 26.25 13.48
CA SER A 145 14.20 27.13 13.44
C SER A 145 13.86 28.62 13.24
N LYS A 146 12.60 29.00 13.40
CA LYS A 146 12.10 30.39 13.44
C LYS A 146 11.34 30.60 14.73
#